data_AF-A0A7L4RBX3-F1
#
_entry.id   AF-A0A7L4RBX3-F1
#
_cell.length_a   1.000
_cell.length_b   1.000
_cell.length_c   1.000
_cell.angle_alpha   90.00
_cell.angle_beta   90.00
_cell.angle_gamma   90.00
#
_symmetry.space_group_name_H-M   'P 1'
#
loop_
_entity.id
_entity.type
_entity.pdbx_description
1 polymer ?
#
loop_
_entity_poly.entity_id
_entity_poly.type
_entity_poly.pdbx_seq_one_letter_code
_entity_poly.pdbx_strand_id
1 'polypeptide(L)'
;MLITINLLPKGSAQTKVREPLVEKPRKRREIPDWLKVTLVRNSCDSINFWKVAEEAGMRTQFLEFAEMHCNREREERLAYGGRPNKRVKGIIAQAFEDMMGKASNVQILDWLEKGYICIYRYKWGRESVRKLAVIGLVNALGKDVRETTQDDFNDNGLGGLLTNYYRGSPYEALKDAGYLIHPWEMKTAPHIYENRDNRVAAIQWVVEKMGGDPKTITSDDFHENGLRGVMPYYETLWDMVSDAGYDVKPWEMEMTPTSFYAERENRIARVRWLVEKLGKEVTGITQDDFNANGLGRLLEGYYGNSPHKALVDSGYDVKPWEMARVPFGTYDEKKNRADAVKWLVETLGKRARDITVADFYNNGFSGLLKYYNDSPYSALLEAGLVSEADEEYMRSKQHTHKGKQGTEMPSPPSKGSEN
;
A
#
# COMPACT_ATOMS: atom_id res chain seq x y z
N MET A 1 17.64 -1.43 58.73
CA MET A 1 17.00 -2.57 58.03
C MET A 1 17.97 -3.01 56.96
N LEU A 2 18.63 -4.15 57.19
CA LEU A 2 19.72 -4.69 56.38
C LEU A 2 19.18 -5.18 55.02
N ILE A 3 19.80 -4.74 53.93
CA ILE A 3 19.52 -5.24 52.58
C ILE A 3 20.38 -6.50 52.38
N THR A 4 19.72 -7.65 52.40
CA THR A 4 20.33 -8.96 52.11
C THR A 4 20.48 -9.10 50.59
N ILE A 5 21.71 -9.08 50.09
CA ILE A 5 22.03 -9.41 48.69
C ILE A 5 22.18 -10.93 48.59
N ASN A 6 21.21 -11.60 47.97
CA ASN A 6 21.33 -13.01 47.61
C ASN A 6 22.29 -13.16 46.42
N LEU A 7 23.48 -13.67 46.69
CA LEU A 7 24.42 -14.16 45.70
C LEU A 7 23.92 -15.51 45.16
N LEU A 8 23.58 -15.57 43.87
CA LEU A 8 23.33 -16.82 43.16
C LEU A 8 24.65 -17.59 42.98
N PRO A 9 24.65 -18.93 43.11
CA PRO A 9 25.85 -19.73 42.98
C PRO A 9 26.29 -19.82 41.52
N LYS A 10 27.61 -19.68 41.31
CA LYS A 10 28.29 -19.94 40.05
C LYS A 10 28.03 -21.39 39.62
N GLY A 11 27.15 -21.55 38.63
CA GLY A 11 26.97 -22.81 37.92
C GLY A 11 28.26 -23.18 37.19
N SER A 12 28.74 -24.38 37.48
CA SER A 12 29.88 -25.04 36.85
C SER A 12 29.70 -25.13 35.34
N ALA A 13 30.75 -24.78 34.60
CA ALA A 13 30.85 -25.01 33.17
C ALA A 13 30.89 -26.52 32.90
N GLN A 14 29.75 -27.10 32.53
CA GLN A 14 29.73 -28.38 31.83
C GLN A 14 30.13 -28.12 30.38
N THR A 15 31.35 -28.53 30.05
CA THR A 15 31.82 -28.69 28.67
C THR A 15 30.89 -29.69 27.97
N LYS A 16 29.94 -29.16 27.21
CA LYS A 16 29.08 -29.95 26.33
C LYS A 16 29.97 -30.50 25.22
N VAL A 17 30.38 -31.76 25.34
CA VAL A 17 31.02 -32.51 24.26
C VAL A 17 30.09 -32.42 23.06
N ARG A 18 30.53 -31.74 21.99
CA ARG A 18 29.82 -31.73 20.71
C ARG A 18 29.83 -33.16 20.19
N GLU A 19 28.67 -33.81 20.20
CA GLU A 19 28.44 -34.99 19.36
C GLU A 19 28.79 -34.64 17.91
N PRO A 20 29.48 -35.53 17.18
CA PRO A 20 29.73 -35.32 15.77
C PRO A 20 28.40 -35.16 15.04
N LEU A 21 28.32 -34.13 14.19
CA LEU A 21 27.23 -33.95 13.24
C LEU A 21 27.12 -35.23 12.39
N VAL A 22 26.19 -36.11 12.77
CA VAL A 22 25.73 -37.18 11.90
C VAL A 22 24.99 -36.47 10.76
N GLU A 23 25.67 -36.35 9.61
CA GLU A 23 25.02 -36.00 8.35
C GLU A 23 23.85 -36.97 8.15
N LYS A 24 22.63 -36.48 8.36
CA LYS A 24 21.44 -37.23 7.95
C LYS A 24 21.57 -37.40 6.43
N PRO A 25 21.59 -38.64 5.90
CA PRO A 25 21.61 -38.84 4.46
C PRO A 25 20.40 -38.13 3.88
N ARG A 26 20.64 -37.20 2.93
CA ARG A 26 19.55 -36.63 2.11
C ARG A 26 18.82 -37.81 1.50
N LYS A 27 17.60 -38.10 1.98
CA LYS A 27 16.71 -39.06 1.32
C LYS A 27 16.50 -38.53 -0.09
N ARG A 28 17.14 -39.15 -1.07
CA ARG A 28 16.78 -38.99 -2.49
C ARG A 28 15.30 -39.37 -2.56
N ARG A 29 14.44 -38.39 -2.84
CA ARG A 29 13.06 -38.69 -3.23
C ARG A 29 13.17 -39.50 -4.52
N GLU A 30 12.52 -40.66 -4.56
CA GLU A 30 12.40 -41.40 -5.80
C GLU A 30 11.71 -40.52 -6.82
N ILE A 31 12.33 -40.41 -7.99
CA ILE A 31 11.77 -39.75 -9.16
C ILE A 31 10.38 -40.36 -9.43
N PRO A 32 9.30 -39.59 -9.60
CA PRO A 32 8.00 -40.15 -9.96
C PRO A 32 8.11 -41.05 -11.20
N ASP A 33 7.38 -42.18 -11.24
CA ASP A 33 7.58 -43.20 -12.30
C ASP A 33 7.37 -42.67 -13.73
N TRP A 34 6.56 -41.61 -13.90
CA TRP A 34 6.39 -40.91 -15.19
C TRP A 34 7.64 -40.11 -15.62
N LEU A 35 8.51 -39.74 -14.68
CA LEU A 35 9.80 -39.07 -14.92
C LEU A 35 10.99 -40.06 -14.91
N LYS A 36 10.78 -41.33 -14.48
CA LYS A 36 11.77 -42.42 -14.54
C LYS A 36 11.99 -42.98 -15.95
N VAL A 37 11.26 -42.51 -16.96
CA VAL A 37 11.45 -42.95 -18.35
C VAL A 37 12.64 -42.20 -18.98
N THR A 38 13.82 -42.83 -18.83
CA THR A 38 15.08 -42.69 -19.61
C THR A 38 16.17 -41.76 -19.05
N LEU A 39 16.87 -42.21 -18.01
CA LEU A 39 18.32 -42.02 -17.87
C LEU A 39 19.04 -43.19 -18.56
N VAL A 40 18.97 -43.27 -19.89
CA VAL A 40 19.85 -44.15 -20.67
C VAL A 40 21.07 -43.33 -21.06
N ARG A 41 22.06 -43.34 -20.17
CA ARG A 41 23.43 -43.00 -20.53
C ARG A 41 23.99 -44.23 -21.27
N ASN A 42 24.32 -44.05 -22.54
CA ASN A 42 25.06 -44.97 -23.42
C ASN A 42 24.30 -46.20 -23.97
N SER A 43 23.42 -45.98 -24.95
CA SER A 43 23.43 -46.76 -26.18
C SER A 43 22.56 -46.08 -27.24
N CYS A 44 23.01 -46.16 -28.49
CA CYS A 44 22.23 -45.76 -29.64
C CYS A 44 20.96 -46.63 -29.79
N ASP A 45 19.99 -46.08 -30.53
CA ASP A 45 18.90 -46.79 -31.22
C ASP A 45 17.72 -47.31 -30.40
N SER A 46 16.70 -46.47 -30.23
CA SER A 46 15.34 -46.68 -30.79
C SER A 46 14.33 -45.77 -30.06
N ILE A 47 13.84 -44.76 -30.79
CA ILE A 47 12.46 -44.29 -30.57
C ILE A 47 11.59 -45.43 -31.09
N ASN A 48 10.51 -45.78 -30.41
CA ASN A 48 9.51 -46.72 -30.94
C ASN A 48 8.68 -46.03 -32.05
N PHE A 49 9.41 -45.66 -33.10
CA PHE A 49 9.06 -44.74 -34.18
C PHE A 49 7.87 -45.25 -35.00
N TRP A 50 7.72 -46.57 -35.06
CA TRP A 50 6.69 -47.28 -35.81
C TRP A 50 5.30 -47.05 -35.23
N LYS A 51 5.16 -47.04 -33.90
CA LYS A 51 3.87 -46.88 -33.23
C LYS A 51 3.30 -45.48 -33.42
N VAL A 52 4.17 -44.46 -33.40
CA VAL A 52 3.81 -43.05 -33.60
C VAL A 52 3.40 -42.78 -35.06
N ALA A 53 4.07 -43.40 -36.04
CA ALA A 53 3.73 -43.25 -37.45
C ALA A 53 2.39 -43.91 -37.82
N GLU A 54 2.08 -45.05 -37.18
CA GLU A 54 0.84 -45.80 -37.37
C GLU A 54 -0.37 -45.08 -36.74
N GLU A 55 -0.22 -44.57 -35.51
CA GLU A 55 -1.26 -43.80 -34.82
C GLU A 55 -1.52 -42.42 -35.47
N ALA A 56 -0.54 -41.87 -36.21
CA ALA A 56 -0.67 -40.62 -36.96
C ALA A 56 -1.33 -40.76 -38.35
N GLY A 57 -1.77 -41.97 -38.73
CA GLY A 57 -2.48 -42.21 -40.00
C GLY A 57 -1.62 -42.01 -41.26
N MET A 58 -0.29 -42.14 -41.15
CA MET A 58 0.60 -42.07 -42.30
C MET A 58 0.35 -43.28 -43.23
N ARG A 59 0.07 -43.02 -44.53
CA ARG A 59 -0.22 -44.08 -45.50
C ARG A 59 0.99 -45.00 -45.71
N THR A 60 0.73 -46.30 -45.73
CA THR A 60 1.67 -47.43 -45.96
C THR A 60 2.56 -47.28 -47.20
N GLN A 61 2.18 -46.47 -48.19
CA GLN A 61 2.97 -46.28 -49.42
C GLN A 61 4.30 -45.52 -49.19
N PHE A 62 4.47 -44.81 -48.07
CA PHE A 62 5.79 -44.27 -47.68
C PHE A 62 6.65 -45.28 -46.90
N LEU A 63 6.09 -46.44 -46.54
CA LEU A 63 6.71 -47.48 -45.72
C LEU A 63 7.29 -48.65 -46.55
N GLU A 64 7.01 -48.72 -47.86
CA GLU A 64 7.40 -49.85 -48.73
C GLU A 64 8.87 -49.87 -49.22
N PHE A 65 9.71 -48.88 -48.85
CA PHE A 65 11.14 -48.91 -49.22
C PHE A 65 12.04 -49.67 -48.23
N ALA A 66 11.48 -50.33 -47.21
CA ALA A 66 12.27 -51.00 -46.17
C ALA A 66 11.75 -52.38 -45.72
N GLU A 67 10.92 -53.06 -46.52
CA GLU A 67 10.58 -54.47 -46.26
C GLU A 67 10.97 -55.35 -47.45
N MET A 68 12.08 -56.08 -47.30
CA MET A 68 12.32 -57.31 -48.04
C MET A 68 12.40 -58.47 -47.04
N HIS A 69 11.36 -59.30 -47.09
CA HIS A 69 11.25 -60.68 -46.61
C HIS A 69 11.66 -60.98 -45.16
N CYS A 70 10.68 -60.92 -44.25
CA CYS A 70 10.68 -61.77 -43.07
C CYS A 70 9.86 -63.04 -43.39
N ASN A 71 10.56 -64.16 -43.63
CA ASN A 71 9.95 -65.48 -43.56
C ASN A 71 10.68 -66.31 -42.50
N ARG A 72 9.89 -67.14 -41.83
CA ARG A 72 10.19 -67.89 -40.61
C ARG A 72 11.45 -68.75 -40.68
N GLU A 73 12.10 -68.83 -39.51
CA GLU A 73 13.15 -69.75 -39.08
C GLU A 73 14.58 -69.52 -39.58
N ARG A 74 15.43 -69.11 -38.62
CA ARG A 74 16.90 -69.22 -38.63
C ARG A 74 17.61 -68.35 -39.68
N GLU A 75 18.15 -67.21 -39.26
CA GLU A 75 19.57 -66.84 -39.50
C GLU A 75 19.92 -65.44 -38.93
N GLU A 76 21.12 -65.41 -38.36
CA GLU A 76 22.13 -64.34 -38.33
C GLU A 76 21.75 -62.88 -38.02
N ARG A 77 22.45 -62.33 -37.02
CA ARG A 77 22.62 -60.90 -36.82
C ARG A 77 23.22 -60.28 -38.08
N LEU A 78 22.37 -59.74 -38.95
CA LEU A 78 22.79 -58.87 -40.03
C LEU A 78 23.02 -57.45 -39.48
N ALA A 79 24.28 -57.04 -39.54
CA ALA A 79 24.70 -55.65 -39.40
C ALA A 79 24.12 -54.81 -40.55
N TYR A 80 23.01 -54.10 -40.32
CA TYR A 80 22.55 -53.04 -41.22
C TYR A 80 22.16 -51.78 -40.44
N GLY A 81 23.18 -51.03 -40.04
CA GLY A 81 23.07 -49.67 -39.51
C GLY A 81 22.96 -48.64 -40.64
N GLY A 82 21.87 -48.67 -41.40
CA GLY A 82 21.55 -47.61 -42.35
C GLY A 82 20.99 -46.39 -41.61
N ARG A 83 21.83 -45.42 -41.22
CA ARG A 83 21.34 -44.17 -40.63
C ARG A 83 20.39 -43.48 -41.62
N PRO A 84 19.18 -43.05 -41.20
CA PRO A 84 18.28 -42.31 -42.07
C PRO A 84 18.99 -41.10 -42.66
N ASN A 85 18.86 -40.89 -43.97
CA ASN A 85 19.51 -39.77 -44.63
C ASN A 85 18.96 -38.43 -44.09
N LYS A 86 19.71 -37.35 -44.29
CA LYS A 86 19.38 -36.01 -43.76
C LYS A 86 18.00 -35.51 -44.18
N ARG A 87 17.53 -35.90 -45.38
CA ARG A 87 16.22 -35.50 -45.93
C ARG A 87 15.08 -36.19 -45.18
N VAL A 88 15.19 -37.49 -44.91
CA VAL A 88 14.20 -38.27 -44.15
C VAL A 88 14.11 -37.73 -42.72
N LYS A 89 15.24 -37.42 -42.08
CA LYS A 89 15.25 -36.77 -40.74
C LYS A 89 14.54 -35.41 -40.75
N GLY A 90 14.67 -34.63 -41.81
CA GLY A 90 14.01 -33.33 -41.96
C GLY A 90 12.50 -33.45 -42.10
N ILE A 91 12.02 -34.39 -42.92
CA ILE A 91 10.58 -34.63 -43.10
C ILE A 91 9.93 -35.11 -41.80
N ILE A 92 10.60 -36.01 -41.09
CA ILE A 92 10.12 -36.54 -39.81
C ILE A 92 10.08 -35.43 -38.75
N ALA A 93 11.14 -34.61 -38.68
CA ALA A 93 11.15 -33.47 -37.76
C ALA A 93 9.97 -32.53 -38.06
N GLN A 94 9.74 -32.18 -39.33
CA GLN A 94 8.63 -31.32 -39.73
C GLN A 94 7.26 -31.92 -39.43
N ALA A 95 7.05 -33.22 -39.67
CA ALA A 95 5.79 -33.89 -39.33
C ALA A 95 5.54 -33.89 -37.81
N PHE A 96 6.59 -34.09 -37.03
CA PHE A 96 6.52 -33.98 -35.57
C PHE A 96 6.23 -32.54 -35.12
N GLU A 97 6.79 -31.53 -35.80
CA GLU A 97 6.45 -30.12 -35.56
C GLU A 97 4.98 -29.82 -35.79
N ASP A 98 4.47 -30.27 -36.94
CA ASP A 98 3.09 -30.01 -37.33
C ASP A 98 2.12 -30.72 -36.38
N MET A 99 2.52 -31.87 -35.84
CA MET A 99 1.79 -32.60 -34.82
C MET A 99 1.79 -31.85 -33.47
N MET A 100 2.96 -31.40 -32.99
CA MET A 100 3.07 -30.65 -31.74
C MET A 100 2.37 -29.28 -31.80
N GLY A 101 2.39 -28.63 -32.97
CA GLY A 101 1.70 -27.35 -33.17
C GLY A 101 0.17 -27.45 -33.18
N LYS A 102 -0.38 -28.66 -33.36
CA LYS A 102 -1.83 -28.94 -33.40
C LYS A 102 -2.34 -29.70 -32.18
N ALA A 103 -1.45 -30.23 -31.35
CA ALA A 103 -1.82 -31.03 -30.19
C ALA A 103 -2.31 -30.15 -29.02
N SER A 104 -3.36 -30.60 -28.35
CA SER A 104 -3.80 -29.99 -27.09
C SER A 104 -2.84 -30.33 -25.95
N ASN A 105 -2.82 -29.51 -24.90
CA ASN A 105 -1.98 -29.74 -23.71
C ASN A 105 -2.21 -31.13 -23.09
N VAL A 106 -3.44 -31.64 -23.13
CA VAL A 106 -3.81 -32.98 -22.62
C VAL A 106 -3.15 -34.09 -23.44
N GLN A 107 -3.14 -33.96 -24.78
CA GLN A 107 -2.51 -34.94 -25.66
C GLN A 107 -0.99 -34.97 -25.47
N ILE A 108 -0.37 -33.81 -25.28
CA ILE A 108 1.08 -33.74 -25.08
C ILE A 108 1.48 -34.36 -23.74
N LEU A 109 0.70 -34.15 -22.68
CA LEU A 109 0.91 -34.80 -21.38
C LEU A 109 0.75 -36.32 -21.49
N ASP A 110 -0.28 -36.81 -22.18
CA ASP A 110 -0.47 -38.24 -22.46
C ASP A 110 0.74 -38.85 -23.22
N TRP A 111 1.30 -38.13 -24.18
CA TRP A 111 2.48 -38.56 -24.93
C TRP A 111 3.77 -38.56 -24.09
N LEU A 112 3.90 -37.62 -23.14
CA LEU A 112 5.01 -37.62 -22.18
C LEU A 112 4.90 -38.80 -21.22
N GLU A 113 3.71 -39.06 -20.67
CA GLU A 113 3.45 -40.18 -19.77
C GLU A 113 3.67 -41.54 -20.43
N LYS A 114 3.28 -41.67 -21.71
CA LYS A 114 3.52 -42.89 -22.51
C LYS A 114 4.96 -43.03 -23.00
N GLY A 115 5.83 -42.06 -22.72
CA GLY A 115 7.23 -42.07 -23.16
C GLY A 115 7.42 -41.88 -24.66
N TYR A 116 6.40 -41.40 -25.37
CA TYR A 116 6.50 -41.09 -26.81
C TYR A 116 7.38 -39.88 -27.09
N ILE A 117 7.56 -39.00 -26.09
CA ILE A 117 8.38 -37.80 -26.17
C ILE A 117 9.42 -37.82 -25.05
N CYS A 118 10.71 -37.75 -25.41
CA CYS A 118 11.82 -37.71 -24.47
C CYS A 118 12.42 -36.29 -24.41
N ILE A 119 12.35 -35.65 -23.24
CA ILE A 119 12.75 -34.26 -23.04
C ILE A 119 14.28 -34.07 -23.18
N TYR A 120 15.07 -35.14 -22.96
CA TYR A 120 16.53 -35.10 -23.01
C TYR A 120 17.14 -34.75 -24.38
N ARG A 121 16.36 -34.78 -25.47
CA ARG A 121 16.81 -34.37 -26.81
C ARG A 121 16.21 -33.08 -27.33
N TYR A 122 15.25 -32.51 -26.61
CA TYR A 122 14.61 -31.28 -27.06
C TYR A 122 15.47 -30.08 -26.66
N LYS A 123 15.88 -29.32 -27.66
CA LYS A 123 16.42 -27.98 -27.40
C LYS A 123 15.28 -27.19 -26.77
N TRP A 124 15.47 -26.77 -25.51
CA TRP A 124 14.62 -25.82 -24.79
C TRP A 124 14.39 -24.48 -25.54
N GLY A 125 15.00 -24.30 -26.71
CA GLY A 125 14.80 -23.15 -27.59
C GLY A 125 13.34 -22.92 -27.98
N ARG A 126 12.46 -23.93 -27.95
CA ARG A 126 11.04 -23.74 -28.22
C ARG A 126 10.23 -23.39 -26.99
N GLU A 127 9.52 -22.27 -27.09
CA GLU A 127 8.68 -21.72 -26.04
C GLU A 127 7.57 -22.68 -25.57
N SER A 128 6.81 -23.28 -26.49
CA SER A 128 5.73 -24.22 -26.16
C SER A 128 6.23 -25.42 -25.33
N VAL A 129 7.39 -25.97 -25.68
CA VAL A 129 8.02 -27.10 -24.97
C VAL A 129 8.43 -26.69 -23.56
N ARG A 130 8.98 -25.47 -23.37
CA ARG A 130 9.32 -24.96 -22.04
C ARG A 130 8.08 -24.80 -21.16
N LYS A 131 7.02 -24.16 -21.69
CA LYS A 131 5.76 -23.94 -20.96
C LYS A 131 5.14 -25.27 -20.51
N LEU A 132 5.09 -26.25 -21.40
CA LEU A 132 4.55 -27.58 -21.08
C LEU A 132 5.37 -28.32 -20.02
N ALA A 133 6.70 -28.19 -20.06
CA ALA A 133 7.56 -28.77 -19.02
C ALA A 133 7.30 -28.14 -17.64
N VAL A 134 7.08 -26.82 -17.58
CA VAL A 134 6.71 -26.11 -16.34
C VAL A 134 5.33 -26.56 -15.84
N ILE A 135 4.33 -26.65 -16.72
CA ILE A 135 2.98 -27.12 -16.36
C ILE A 135 3.03 -28.56 -15.84
N GLY A 136 3.78 -29.44 -16.52
CA GLY A 136 3.98 -30.83 -16.08
C GLY A 136 4.64 -30.92 -14.71
N LEU A 137 5.65 -30.08 -14.44
CA LEU A 137 6.28 -29.99 -13.12
C LEU A 137 5.26 -29.62 -12.04
N VAL A 138 4.50 -28.53 -12.23
CA VAL A 138 3.53 -28.05 -11.23
C VAL A 138 2.48 -29.12 -10.93
N ASN A 139 1.94 -29.76 -11.97
CA ASN A 139 0.96 -30.84 -11.82
C ASN A 139 1.51 -32.02 -11.01
N ALA A 140 2.76 -32.41 -11.25
CA ALA A 140 3.38 -33.53 -10.56
C ALA A 140 3.78 -33.23 -9.11
N LEU A 141 4.11 -31.98 -8.80
CA LEU A 141 4.42 -31.57 -7.43
C LEU A 141 3.16 -31.59 -6.54
N GLY A 142 1.98 -31.36 -7.13
CA GLY A 142 0.70 -31.41 -6.41
C GLY A 142 0.58 -30.40 -5.27
N LYS A 143 1.34 -29.30 -5.32
CA LYS A 143 1.35 -28.21 -4.32
C LYS A 143 0.96 -26.89 -4.96
N ASP A 144 0.71 -25.87 -4.14
CA ASP A 144 0.44 -24.53 -4.64
C ASP A 144 1.63 -24.03 -5.48
N VAL A 145 1.32 -23.46 -6.65
CA VAL A 145 2.29 -22.93 -7.60
C VAL A 145 3.26 -21.92 -6.95
N ARG A 146 2.79 -21.15 -5.97
CA ARG A 146 3.57 -20.16 -5.19
C ARG A 146 4.64 -20.79 -4.31
N GLU A 147 4.49 -22.07 -3.97
CA GLU A 147 5.48 -22.83 -3.20
C GLU A 147 6.57 -23.47 -4.07
N THR A 148 6.51 -23.29 -5.39
CA THR A 148 7.51 -23.82 -6.31
C THR A 148 8.82 -23.05 -6.15
N THR A 149 9.89 -23.78 -5.85
CA THR A 149 11.22 -23.26 -5.59
C THR A 149 12.18 -23.71 -6.68
N GLN A 150 13.38 -23.13 -6.69
CA GLN A 150 14.45 -23.56 -7.60
C GLN A 150 14.83 -25.04 -7.39
N ASP A 151 14.75 -25.55 -6.16
CA ASP A 151 15.04 -26.95 -5.85
C ASP A 151 14.02 -27.89 -6.50
N ASP A 152 12.74 -27.50 -6.58
CA ASP A 152 11.74 -28.32 -7.26
C ASP A 152 12.06 -28.49 -8.75
N PHE A 153 12.59 -27.45 -9.40
CA PHE A 153 13.08 -27.55 -10.78
C PHE A 153 14.32 -28.43 -10.87
N ASN A 154 15.30 -28.25 -9.97
CA ASN A 154 16.56 -29.01 -9.98
C ASN A 154 16.34 -30.51 -9.74
N ASP A 155 15.55 -30.86 -8.73
CA ASP A 155 15.26 -32.23 -8.32
C ASP A 155 14.47 -33.00 -9.38
N ASN A 156 13.74 -32.30 -10.25
CA ASN A 156 13.00 -32.88 -11.37
C ASN A 156 13.73 -32.74 -12.71
N GLY A 157 15.05 -32.46 -12.71
CA GLY A 157 15.86 -32.42 -13.94
C GLY A 157 15.61 -31.21 -14.84
N LEU A 158 14.86 -30.21 -14.38
CA LEU A 158 14.55 -28.97 -15.07
C LEU A 158 15.47 -27.80 -14.67
N GLY A 159 16.50 -28.03 -13.86
CA GLY A 159 17.46 -27.00 -13.46
C GLY A 159 18.15 -26.31 -14.65
N GLY A 160 18.44 -27.06 -15.71
CA GLY A 160 19.02 -26.53 -16.96
C GLY A 160 18.05 -25.65 -17.74
N LEU A 161 16.74 -25.98 -17.73
CA LEU A 161 15.70 -25.13 -18.30
C LEU A 161 15.63 -23.80 -17.55
N LEU A 162 15.53 -23.88 -16.22
CA LEU A 162 15.40 -22.73 -15.34
C LEU A 162 16.60 -21.77 -15.46
N THR A 163 17.81 -22.32 -15.41
CA THR A 163 19.05 -21.52 -15.46
C THR A 163 19.22 -20.82 -16.81
N ASN A 164 19.04 -21.55 -17.91
CA ASN A 164 19.39 -21.04 -19.24
C ASN A 164 18.31 -20.14 -19.85
N TYR A 165 17.04 -20.31 -19.49
CA TYR A 165 15.92 -19.59 -20.13
C TYR A 165 15.19 -18.65 -19.20
N TYR A 166 15.21 -18.91 -17.89
CA TYR A 166 14.50 -18.12 -16.89
C TYR A 166 15.44 -17.51 -15.85
N ARG A 167 16.75 -17.48 -16.13
CA ARG A 167 17.79 -16.90 -15.27
C ARG A 167 17.76 -17.43 -13.82
N GLY A 168 17.35 -18.69 -13.65
CA GLY A 168 17.23 -19.31 -12.34
C GLY A 168 15.98 -18.90 -11.55
N SER A 169 15.02 -18.18 -12.16
CA SER A 169 13.80 -17.68 -11.51
C SER A 169 12.60 -18.62 -11.72
N PRO A 170 12.13 -19.33 -10.67
CA PRO A 170 10.89 -20.13 -10.75
C PRO A 170 9.69 -19.27 -11.15
N TYR A 171 9.64 -18.03 -10.69
CA TYR A 171 8.60 -17.07 -11.03
C TYR A 171 8.49 -16.85 -12.55
N GLU A 172 9.60 -16.54 -13.22
CA GLU A 172 9.59 -16.27 -14.67
C GLU A 172 9.14 -17.50 -15.47
N ALA A 173 9.54 -18.70 -15.03
CA ALA A 173 9.11 -19.94 -15.66
C ALA A 173 7.58 -20.16 -15.53
N LEU A 174 7.04 -19.92 -14.34
CA LEU A 174 5.61 -20.05 -14.05
C LEU A 174 4.78 -18.99 -14.79
N LYS A 175 5.24 -17.74 -14.78
CA LYS A 175 4.61 -16.65 -15.53
C LYS A 175 4.57 -16.96 -17.02
N ASP A 176 5.67 -17.42 -17.60
CA ASP A 176 5.74 -17.81 -19.02
C ASP A 176 4.76 -18.96 -19.32
N ALA A 177 4.62 -19.91 -18.39
CA ALA A 177 3.67 -21.00 -18.48
C ALA A 177 2.19 -20.59 -18.33
N GLY A 178 1.89 -19.32 -18.07
CA GLY A 178 0.54 -18.77 -18.02
C GLY A 178 -0.08 -18.76 -16.62
N TYR A 179 0.69 -18.99 -15.56
CA TYR A 179 0.20 -18.84 -14.20
C TYR A 179 0.08 -17.35 -13.83
N LEU A 180 -1.11 -16.94 -13.39
CA LEU A 180 -1.41 -15.58 -12.93
C LEU A 180 -0.95 -15.42 -11.48
N ILE A 181 0.34 -15.20 -11.29
CA ILE A 181 0.96 -14.95 -9.99
C ILE A 181 1.86 -13.72 -10.07
N HIS A 182 2.03 -13.03 -8.94
CA HIS A 182 2.99 -11.97 -8.77
C HIS A 182 4.31 -12.48 -8.18
N PRO A 183 5.46 -11.81 -8.46
CA PRO A 183 6.75 -12.30 -8.00
C PRO A 183 6.89 -12.30 -6.47
N TRP A 184 6.16 -11.41 -5.79
CA TRP A 184 6.12 -11.32 -4.33
C TRP A 184 5.21 -12.34 -3.65
N GLU A 185 4.32 -13.01 -4.40
CA GLU A 185 3.52 -14.11 -3.87
C GLU A 185 4.33 -15.42 -3.75
N MET A 186 5.54 -15.46 -4.33
CA MET A 186 6.40 -16.63 -4.30
C MET A 186 7.01 -16.85 -2.90
N LYS A 187 7.03 -18.11 -2.44
CA LYS A 187 7.64 -18.52 -1.17
C LYS A 187 9.09 -18.04 -1.01
N THR A 188 9.84 -18.01 -2.10
CA THR A 188 11.19 -17.46 -2.15
C THR A 188 11.15 -16.26 -3.06
N ALA A 189 10.74 -15.11 -2.53
CA ALA A 189 10.82 -13.84 -3.24
C ALA A 189 12.32 -13.53 -3.49
N PRO A 190 12.78 -13.43 -4.75
CA PRO A 190 14.13 -12.94 -5.05
C PRO A 190 14.31 -11.50 -4.53
N HIS A 191 15.48 -10.89 -4.76
CA HIS A 191 15.74 -9.45 -4.57
C HIS A 191 14.89 -8.54 -5.50
N ILE A 192 13.60 -8.83 -5.64
CA ILE A 192 12.66 -8.24 -6.60
C ILE A 192 12.37 -6.78 -6.29
N TYR A 193 12.48 -6.39 -5.02
CA TYR A 193 12.17 -5.04 -4.56
C TYR A 193 13.31 -4.04 -4.79
N GLU A 194 14.48 -4.47 -5.29
CA GLU A 194 15.50 -3.53 -5.77
C GLU A 194 14.97 -2.72 -6.95
N ASN A 195 14.14 -3.34 -7.79
CA ASN A 195 13.43 -2.67 -8.88
C ASN A 195 12.23 -1.88 -8.33
N ARG A 196 12.19 -0.57 -8.61
CA ARG A 196 11.11 0.33 -8.20
C ARG A 196 9.74 -0.08 -8.74
N ASP A 197 9.65 -0.52 -10.00
CA ASP A 197 8.36 -0.89 -10.62
C ASP A 197 7.73 -2.09 -9.90
N ASN A 198 8.56 -3.03 -9.43
CA ASN A 198 8.08 -4.14 -8.63
C ASN A 198 7.57 -3.69 -7.25
N ARG A 199 8.22 -2.70 -6.63
CA ARG A 199 7.73 -2.13 -5.36
C ARG A 199 6.39 -1.44 -5.56
N VAL A 200 6.28 -0.59 -6.57
CA VAL A 200 5.03 0.11 -6.91
C VAL A 200 3.91 -0.90 -7.18
N ALA A 201 4.16 -1.92 -8.00
CA ALA A 201 3.15 -2.92 -8.31
C ALA A 201 2.73 -3.75 -7.08
N ALA A 202 3.67 -4.06 -6.17
CA ALA A 202 3.37 -4.74 -4.91
C ALA A 202 2.51 -3.87 -3.97
N ILE A 203 2.81 -2.57 -3.87
CA ILE A 203 2.05 -1.61 -3.08
C ILE A 203 0.64 -1.45 -3.64
N GLN A 204 0.50 -1.27 -4.96
CA GLN A 204 -0.80 -1.17 -5.62
C GLN A 204 -1.65 -2.42 -5.37
N TRP A 205 -1.04 -3.60 -5.55
CA TRP A 205 -1.71 -4.87 -5.29
C TRP A 205 -2.20 -5.01 -3.85
N VAL A 206 -1.40 -4.60 -2.85
CA VAL A 206 -1.85 -4.70 -1.44
C VAL A 206 -2.98 -3.72 -1.16
N VAL A 207 -2.91 -2.49 -1.68
CA VAL A 207 -3.99 -1.50 -1.53
C VAL A 207 -5.29 -2.03 -2.13
N GLU A 208 -5.25 -2.56 -3.35
CA GLU A 208 -6.42 -3.17 -4.00
C GLU A 208 -6.97 -4.35 -3.19
N LYS A 209 -6.08 -5.22 -2.69
CA LYS A 209 -6.46 -6.39 -1.90
C LYS A 209 -7.12 -6.02 -0.56
N MET A 210 -6.73 -4.90 0.03
CA MET A 210 -7.29 -4.39 1.30
C MET A 210 -8.55 -3.53 1.12
N GLY A 211 -9.12 -3.46 -0.10
CA GLY A 211 -10.37 -2.75 -0.36
C GLY A 211 -10.19 -1.43 -1.11
N GLY A 212 -8.97 -1.09 -1.53
CA GLY A 212 -8.69 -0.02 -2.49
C GLY A 212 -8.49 1.37 -1.88
N ASP A 213 -8.66 1.56 -0.56
CA ASP A 213 -8.32 2.82 0.10
C ASP A 213 -6.86 2.81 0.58
N PRO A 214 -5.95 3.58 -0.06
CA PRO A 214 -4.56 3.65 0.39
C PRO A 214 -4.39 4.27 1.78
N LYS A 215 -5.40 4.96 2.33
CA LYS A 215 -5.31 5.63 3.63
C LYS A 215 -5.40 4.67 4.82
N THR A 216 -6.03 3.51 4.61
CA THR A 216 -6.29 2.51 5.66
C THR A 216 -5.22 1.43 5.72
N ILE A 217 -4.21 1.46 4.85
CA ILE A 217 -3.17 0.43 4.87
C ILE A 217 -2.25 0.62 6.07
N THR A 218 -1.83 -0.51 6.62
CA THR A 218 -0.96 -0.61 7.79
C THR A 218 0.28 -1.43 7.46
N SER A 219 1.28 -1.37 8.34
CA SER A 219 2.48 -2.22 8.23
C SER A 219 2.15 -3.71 8.30
N ASP A 220 1.10 -4.06 9.05
CA ASP A 220 0.68 -5.46 9.21
C ASP A 220 0.08 -6.01 7.93
N ASP A 221 -0.64 -5.19 7.14
CA ASP A 221 -1.12 -5.59 5.82
C ASP A 221 0.03 -6.02 4.89
N PHE A 222 1.17 -5.33 4.93
CA PHE A 222 2.36 -5.76 4.18
C PHE A 222 2.97 -7.05 4.76
N HIS A 223 3.04 -7.18 6.08
CA HIS A 223 3.59 -8.37 6.72
C HIS A 223 2.78 -9.64 6.42
N GLU A 224 1.46 -9.57 6.62
CA GLU A 224 0.53 -10.69 6.44
C GLU A 224 0.44 -11.14 4.98
N ASN A 225 0.73 -10.23 4.05
CA ASN A 225 0.75 -10.52 2.62
C ASN A 225 2.15 -10.82 2.05
N GLY A 226 3.15 -11.06 2.90
CA GLY A 226 4.50 -11.44 2.45
C GLY A 226 5.32 -10.31 1.80
N LEU A 227 4.87 -9.07 1.94
CA LEU A 227 5.48 -7.86 1.37
C LEU A 227 6.42 -7.12 2.33
N ARG A 228 6.80 -7.74 3.44
CA ARG A 228 7.76 -7.15 4.42
C ARG A 228 9.04 -6.65 3.75
N GLY A 229 9.48 -7.28 2.66
CA GLY A 229 10.67 -6.89 1.92
C GLY A 229 10.57 -5.55 1.17
N VAL A 230 9.37 -5.00 0.96
CA VAL A 230 9.17 -3.68 0.34
C VAL A 230 9.50 -2.56 1.33
N MET A 231 9.16 -2.75 2.60
CA MET A 231 9.18 -1.70 3.63
C MET A 231 10.54 -1.03 3.83
N PRO A 232 11.69 -1.73 3.81
CA PRO A 232 13.01 -1.09 4.01
C PRO A 232 13.40 -0.04 2.97
N TYR A 233 12.69 0.06 1.84
CA TYR A 233 12.96 1.04 0.79
C TYR A 233 12.26 2.39 1.01
N TYR A 234 11.46 2.50 2.07
CA TYR A 234 10.64 3.67 2.36
C TYR A 234 10.76 4.03 3.84
N GLU A 235 10.70 5.32 4.16
CA GLU A 235 10.77 5.79 5.55
C GLU A 235 9.42 5.63 6.25
N THR A 236 8.33 5.85 5.52
CA THR A 236 6.96 5.78 6.03
C THR A 236 6.02 5.05 5.08
N LEU A 237 4.87 4.59 5.60
CA LEU A 237 3.78 4.04 4.77
C LEU A 237 3.24 5.08 3.77
N TRP A 238 3.29 6.37 4.14
CA TRP A 238 2.92 7.46 3.24
C TRP A 238 3.86 7.52 2.03
N ASP A 239 5.17 7.41 2.21
CA ASP A 239 6.14 7.40 1.11
C ASP A 239 5.85 6.25 0.14
N MET A 240 5.45 5.09 0.67
CA MET A 240 5.09 3.91 -0.13
C MET A 240 3.89 4.21 -1.03
N VAL A 241 2.77 4.70 -0.47
CA VAL A 241 1.56 4.98 -1.28
C VAL A 241 1.77 6.14 -2.24
N SER A 242 2.52 7.17 -1.82
CA SER A 242 2.88 8.31 -2.66
C SER A 242 3.72 7.87 -3.87
N ASP A 243 4.76 7.05 -3.65
CA ASP A 243 5.62 6.51 -4.72
C ASP A 243 4.83 5.60 -5.69
N ALA A 244 3.78 4.94 -5.19
CA ALA A 244 2.84 4.14 -5.99
C ALA A 244 1.81 4.96 -6.79
N GLY A 245 1.83 6.29 -6.67
CA GLY A 245 1.01 7.21 -7.45
C GLY A 245 -0.31 7.61 -6.80
N TYR A 246 -0.54 7.29 -5.52
CA TYR A 246 -1.74 7.71 -4.82
C TYR A 246 -1.59 9.15 -4.30
N ASP A 247 -2.54 10.05 -4.61
CA ASP A 247 -2.58 11.41 -4.04
C ASP A 247 -3.16 11.36 -2.62
N VAL A 248 -2.33 10.95 -1.68
CA VAL A 248 -2.63 10.90 -0.26
C VAL A 248 -1.66 11.81 0.47
N LYS A 249 -2.15 12.64 1.37
CA LYS A 249 -1.27 13.43 2.25
C LYS A 249 -0.86 12.60 3.48
N PRO A 250 0.32 12.84 4.08
CA PRO A 250 0.82 12.01 5.19
C PRO A 250 -0.15 11.91 6.38
N TRP A 251 -0.88 12.99 6.63
CA TRP A 251 -1.85 13.13 7.71
C TRP A 251 -3.24 12.58 7.40
N GLU A 252 -3.45 12.08 6.18
CA GLU A 252 -4.67 11.36 5.78
C GLU A 252 -4.53 9.86 5.98
N MET A 253 -3.30 9.36 6.17
CA MET A 253 -3.05 7.99 6.58
C MET A 253 -3.64 7.76 7.97
N GLU A 254 -4.23 6.59 8.18
CA GLU A 254 -4.77 6.17 9.48
C GLU A 254 -3.70 6.29 10.60
N MET A 255 -2.46 5.98 10.26
CA MET A 255 -1.31 6.08 11.16
C MET A 255 -0.34 7.16 10.66
N THR A 256 -0.44 8.35 11.25
CA THR A 256 0.60 9.38 11.12
C THR A 256 1.65 9.21 12.22
N PRO A 257 2.96 9.12 11.91
CA PRO A 257 3.99 8.99 12.94
C PRO A 257 3.91 10.12 13.98
N THR A 258 4.10 9.81 15.27
CA THR A 258 4.01 10.81 16.35
C THR A 258 4.98 11.98 16.16
N SER A 259 6.15 11.71 15.58
CA SER A 259 7.17 12.72 15.28
C SER A 259 6.85 13.60 14.07
N PHE A 260 5.86 13.24 13.24
CA PHE A 260 5.56 13.95 11.99
C PHE A 260 5.26 15.44 12.23
N TYR A 261 4.54 15.76 13.32
CA TYR A 261 4.21 17.14 13.68
C TYR A 261 5.30 17.87 14.47
N ALA A 262 6.43 17.22 14.76
CA ALA A 262 7.60 17.91 15.34
C ALA A 262 8.13 18.98 14.36
N GLU A 263 8.15 18.65 13.07
CA GLU A 263 8.49 19.57 12.00
C GLU A 263 7.40 20.63 11.83
N ARG A 264 7.81 21.91 11.81
CA ARG A 264 6.88 23.05 11.77
C ARG A 264 6.13 23.11 10.45
N GLU A 265 6.80 22.79 9.35
CA GLU A 265 6.30 22.80 7.99
C GLU A 265 5.13 21.83 7.84
N ASN A 266 5.21 20.65 8.49
CA ASN A 266 4.14 19.66 8.50
C ASN A 266 2.88 20.16 9.23
N ARG A 267 3.06 20.89 10.34
CA ARG A 267 1.92 21.50 11.05
C ARG A 267 1.25 22.55 10.18
N ILE A 268 2.02 23.43 9.56
CA ILE A 268 1.51 24.49 8.67
C ILE A 268 0.75 23.87 7.49
N ALA A 269 1.33 22.87 6.83
CA ALA A 269 0.73 22.22 5.69
C ALA A 269 -0.61 21.56 6.07
N ARG A 270 -0.68 20.91 7.24
CA ARG A 270 -1.91 20.30 7.75
C ARG A 270 -2.99 21.33 8.11
N VAL A 271 -2.62 22.47 8.70
CA VAL A 271 -3.57 23.54 9.01
C VAL A 271 -4.09 24.19 7.73
N ARG A 272 -3.24 24.45 6.73
CA ARG A 272 -3.67 24.98 5.43
C ARG A 272 -4.62 24.04 4.72
N TRP A 273 -4.33 22.74 4.73
CA TRP A 273 -5.24 21.71 4.22
C TRP A 273 -6.59 21.75 4.95
N LEU A 274 -6.62 21.98 6.27
CA LEU A 274 -7.87 22.08 7.02
C LEU A 274 -8.70 23.27 6.53
N VAL A 275 -8.07 24.44 6.36
CA VAL A 275 -8.72 25.66 5.87
C VAL A 275 -9.30 25.42 4.47
N GLU A 276 -8.52 24.84 3.56
CA GLU A 276 -8.94 24.50 2.20
C GLU A 276 -10.11 23.50 2.21
N LYS A 277 -9.99 22.42 2.99
CA LYS A 277 -11.02 21.37 3.08
C LYS A 277 -12.35 21.89 3.61
N LEU A 278 -12.33 22.79 4.59
CA LEU A 278 -13.55 23.33 5.17
C LEU A 278 -14.23 24.35 4.24
N GLY A 279 -13.44 25.08 3.44
CA GLY A 279 -13.96 26.16 2.58
C GLY A 279 -14.69 27.26 3.36
N LYS A 280 -14.41 27.39 4.66
CA LYS A 280 -15.00 28.40 5.55
C LYS A 280 -14.10 29.62 5.62
N GLU A 281 -14.68 30.76 5.96
CA GLU A 281 -13.91 31.94 6.38
C GLU A 281 -12.96 31.57 7.54
N VAL A 282 -11.71 32.02 7.45
CA VAL A 282 -10.64 31.63 8.38
C VAL A 282 -10.99 32.00 9.83
N THR A 283 -11.63 33.14 10.02
CA THR A 283 -12.13 33.62 11.32
C THR A 283 -13.22 32.73 11.91
N GLY A 284 -13.94 31.99 11.07
CA GLY A 284 -14.98 31.04 11.46
C GLY A 284 -14.45 29.66 11.86
N ILE A 285 -13.15 29.39 11.74
CA ILE A 285 -12.57 28.09 12.09
C ILE A 285 -12.40 27.99 13.61
N THR A 286 -12.97 26.93 14.17
CA THR A 286 -13.06 26.68 15.62
C THR A 286 -12.21 25.50 16.05
N GLN A 287 -12.07 25.30 17.37
CA GLN A 287 -11.42 24.11 17.91
C GLN A 287 -12.15 22.81 17.52
N ASP A 288 -13.48 22.85 17.38
CA ASP A 288 -14.27 21.69 16.99
C ASP A 288 -13.97 21.27 15.54
N ASP A 289 -13.70 22.23 14.65
CA ASP A 289 -13.27 21.95 13.28
C ASP A 289 -11.92 21.19 13.25
N PHE A 290 -10.97 21.58 14.12
CA PHE A 290 -9.71 20.87 14.29
C PHE A 290 -9.94 19.45 14.82
N ASN A 291 -10.75 19.30 15.87
CA ASN A 291 -11.03 18.00 16.50
C ASN A 291 -11.74 17.05 15.53
N ALA A 292 -12.78 17.52 14.84
CA ALA A 292 -13.56 16.74 13.88
C ALA A 292 -12.73 16.26 12.67
N ASN A 293 -11.57 16.88 12.42
CA ASN A 293 -10.65 16.51 11.35
C ASN A 293 -9.36 15.84 11.85
N GLY A 294 -9.29 15.46 13.12
CA GLY A 294 -8.15 14.73 13.68
C GLY A 294 -6.91 15.60 13.98
N LEU A 295 -7.06 16.92 14.03
CA LEU A 295 -5.99 17.85 14.42
C LEU A 295 -6.02 18.23 15.92
N GLY A 296 -6.88 17.61 16.73
CA GLY A 296 -7.00 17.94 18.16
C GLY A 296 -5.67 17.82 18.92
N ARG A 297 -4.93 16.72 18.71
CA ARG A 297 -3.60 16.52 19.33
C ARG A 297 -2.55 17.51 18.82
N LEU A 298 -2.59 17.86 17.53
CA LEU A 298 -1.72 18.89 16.96
C LEU A 298 -2.00 20.24 17.64
N LEU A 299 -3.27 20.57 17.82
CA LEU A 299 -3.68 21.83 18.42
C LEU A 299 -3.30 21.90 19.91
N GLU A 300 -3.54 20.82 20.65
CA GLU A 300 -3.16 20.69 22.06
C GLU A 300 -1.64 20.79 22.23
N GLY A 301 -0.88 19.96 21.52
CA GLY A 301 0.56 19.79 21.72
C GLY A 301 1.41 20.97 21.27
N TYR A 302 1.00 21.69 20.23
CA TYR A 302 1.83 22.75 19.63
C TYR A 302 1.23 24.16 19.74
N TYR A 303 -0.08 24.27 19.93
CA TYR A 303 -0.78 25.55 19.91
C TYR A 303 -1.59 25.81 21.19
N GLY A 304 -1.49 24.95 22.20
CA GLY A 304 -2.17 25.12 23.49
C GLY A 304 -3.68 25.23 23.33
N ASN A 305 -4.28 24.39 22.47
CA ASN A 305 -5.71 24.41 22.14
C ASN A 305 -6.20 25.74 21.53
N SER A 306 -5.34 26.51 20.87
CA SER A 306 -5.70 27.80 20.25
C SER A 306 -5.73 27.72 18.71
N PRO A 307 -6.91 27.66 18.08
CA PRO A 307 -7.04 27.71 16.61
C PRO A 307 -6.39 28.95 16.02
N HIS A 308 -6.56 30.11 16.67
CA HIS A 308 -5.91 31.36 16.28
C HIS A 308 -4.39 31.22 16.13
N LYS A 309 -3.70 30.64 17.13
CA LYS A 309 -2.24 30.46 17.06
C LYS A 309 -1.84 29.56 15.88
N ALA A 310 -2.59 28.49 15.63
CA ALA A 310 -2.33 27.60 14.50
C ALA A 310 -2.50 28.29 13.14
N LEU A 311 -3.53 29.12 13.01
CA LEU A 311 -3.81 29.88 11.78
C LEU A 311 -2.74 30.96 11.53
N VAL A 312 -2.39 31.74 12.54
CA VAL A 312 -1.32 32.75 12.43
C VAL A 312 0.02 32.10 12.10
N ASP A 313 0.38 30.99 12.75
CA ASP A 313 1.62 30.24 12.45
C ASP A 313 1.64 29.73 10.99
N SER A 314 0.46 29.48 10.41
CA SER A 314 0.28 29.05 9.03
C SER A 314 0.26 30.18 7.99
N GLY A 315 0.39 31.43 8.45
CA GLY A 315 0.51 32.62 7.61
C GLY A 315 -0.81 33.34 7.33
N TYR A 316 -1.89 33.03 8.05
CA TYR A 316 -3.14 33.78 7.95
C TYR A 316 -3.08 35.04 8.83
N ASP A 317 -3.39 36.21 8.26
CA ASP A 317 -3.51 37.46 9.02
C ASP A 317 -4.92 37.57 9.60
N VAL A 318 -5.09 36.97 10.77
CA VAL A 318 -6.31 37.06 11.57
C VAL A 318 -5.97 37.57 12.95
N LYS A 319 -6.74 38.53 13.45
CA LYS A 319 -6.60 39.03 14.82
C LYS A 319 -7.39 38.15 15.79
N PRO A 320 -6.97 38.05 17.07
CA PRO A 320 -7.64 37.22 18.06
C PRO A 320 -9.13 37.52 18.22
N TRP A 321 -9.52 38.80 18.09
CA TRP A 321 -10.90 39.26 18.23
C TRP A 321 -11.75 39.12 16.97
N GLU A 322 -11.14 38.85 15.81
CA GLU A 322 -11.87 38.53 14.58
C GLU A 322 -12.38 37.08 14.58
N MET A 323 -11.78 36.22 15.41
CA MET A 323 -12.17 34.82 15.54
C MET A 323 -13.58 34.68 16.11
N ALA A 324 -14.35 33.71 15.59
CA ALA A 324 -15.68 33.36 16.10
C ALA A 324 -15.71 33.08 17.61
N ARG A 325 -14.59 32.58 18.14
CA ARG A 325 -14.34 32.49 19.58
C ARG A 325 -12.99 33.13 19.91
N VAL A 326 -13.04 34.26 20.58
CA VAL A 326 -11.84 34.97 21.05
C VAL A 326 -11.01 34.04 21.97
N PRO A 327 -9.71 33.85 21.73
CA PRO A 327 -8.86 33.03 22.58
C PRO A 327 -8.90 33.48 24.05
N PHE A 328 -8.86 32.51 24.97
CA PHE A 328 -8.86 32.80 26.41
C PHE A 328 -7.68 33.70 26.79
N GLY A 329 -7.92 34.67 27.67
CA GLY A 329 -6.92 35.62 28.16
C GLY A 329 -6.52 36.72 27.17
N THR A 330 -7.07 36.75 25.94
CA THR A 330 -6.76 37.78 24.93
C THR A 330 -6.88 39.20 25.50
N TYR A 331 -7.94 39.45 26.27
CA TYR A 331 -8.25 40.78 26.81
C TYR A 331 -7.59 41.06 28.17
N ASP A 332 -6.77 40.17 28.73
CA ASP A 332 -6.02 40.47 29.95
C ASP A 332 -4.98 41.58 29.69
N GLU A 333 -4.41 41.60 28.48
CA GLU A 333 -3.48 42.63 28.04
C GLU A 333 -4.22 43.91 27.59
N LYS A 334 -3.87 45.05 28.21
CA LYS A 334 -4.45 46.36 27.87
C LYS A 334 -4.32 46.70 26.38
N LYS A 335 -3.17 46.35 25.78
CA LYS A 335 -2.87 46.61 24.37
C LYS A 335 -3.88 45.91 23.46
N ASN A 336 -4.16 44.63 23.69
CA ASN A 336 -5.13 43.88 22.90
C ASN A 336 -6.54 44.46 23.01
N ARG A 337 -6.93 44.95 24.20
CA ARG A 337 -8.22 45.63 24.35
C ARG A 337 -8.27 46.95 23.56
N ALA A 338 -7.22 47.78 23.65
CA ALA A 338 -7.14 49.02 22.90
C ALA A 338 -7.18 48.79 21.38
N ASP A 339 -6.43 47.82 20.88
CA ASP A 339 -6.36 47.49 19.45
C ASP A 339 -7.69 46.89 18.96
N ALA A 340 -8.33 46.02 19.74
CA ALA A 340 -9.67 45.51 19.48
C ALA A 340 -10.74 46.61 19.38
N VAL A 341 -10.68 47.61 20.28
CA VAL A 341 -11.61 48.75 20.27
C VAL A 341 -11.38 49.62 19.03
N LYS A 342 -10.12 49.92 18.67
CA LYS A 342 -9.79 50.67 17.44
C LYS A 342 -10.33 49.95 16.21
N TRP A 343 -10.06 48.66 16.11
CA TRP A 343 -10.59 47.82 15.04
C TRP A 343 -12.12 47.87 14.98
N LEU A 344 -12.82 47.78 16.12
CA LEU A 344 -14.30 47.88 16.16
C LEU A 344 -14.80 49.22 15.62
N VAL A 345 -14.16 50.34 16.01
CA VAL A 345 -14.53 51.68 15.54
C VAL A 345 -14.31 51.82 14.04
N GLU A 346 -13.16 51.36 13.54
CA GLU A 346 -12.80 51.36 12.13
C GLU A 346 -13.78 50.51 11.30
N THR A 347 -14.04 49.27 11.74
CA THR A 347 -14.96 48.33 11.07
C THR A 347 -16.39 48.85 10.99
N LEU A 348 -16.88 49.52 12.04
CA LEU A 348 -18.22 50.11 12.03
C LEU A 348 -18.31 51.42 11.24
N GLY A 349 -17.18 52.08 10.95
CA GLY A 349 -17.14 53.40 10.31
C GLY A 349 -17.86 54.49 11.12
N LYS A 350 -18.05 54.28 12.43
CA LYS A 350 -18.71 55.24 13.33
C LYS A 350 -17.67 56.15 13.96
N ARG A 351 -18.09 57.36 14.35
CA ARG A 351 -17.25 58.20 15.22
C ARG A 351 -17.14 57.51 16.59
N ALA A 352 -15.97 57.52 17.20
CA ALA A 352 -15.73 56.88 18.50
C ALA A 352 -16.79 57.26 19.55
N ARG A 353 -17.16 58.55 19.63
CA ARG A 353 -18.20 59.07 20.55
C ARG A 353 -19.62 58.54 20.30
N ASP A 354 -19.89 57.96 19.12
CA ASP A 354 -21.18 57.41 18.74
C ASP A 354 -21.24 55.88 18.90
N ILE A 355 -20.15 55.25 19.35
CA ILE A 355 -20.09 53.83 19.68
C ILE A 355 -20.88 53.58 20.97
N THR A 356 -21.75 52.58 20.92
CA THR A 356 -22.67 52.22 22.00
C THR A 356 -22.34 50.87 22.60
N VAL A 357 -22.96 50.56 23.75
CA VAL A 357 -22.91 49.22 24.36
C VAL A 357 -23.39 48.14 23.39
N ALA A 358 -24.44 48.42 22.60
CA ALA A 358 -24.97 47.49 21.61
C ALA A 358 -23.96 47.17 20.50
N ASP A 359 -23.11 48.13 20.13
CA ASP A 359 -22.06 47.91 19.13
C ASP A 359 -21.04 46.89 19.60
N PHE A 360 -20.66 46.90 20.89
CA PHE A 360 -19.79 45.87 21.46
C PHE A 360 -20.48 44.51 21.49
N TYR A 361 -21.72 44.42 21.97
CA TYR A 361 -22.44 43.14 22.06
C TYR A 361 -22.70 42.51 20.70
N ASN A 362 -23.18 43.30 19.73
CA ASN A 362 -23.53 42.82 18.39
C ASN A 362 -22.31 42.35 17.59
N ASN A 363 -21.10 42.76 17.98
CA ASN A 363 -19.84 42.38 17.33
C ASN A 363 -18.99 41.44 18.19
N GLY A 364 -19.56 40.80 19.22
CA GLY A 364 -18.85 39.77 20.01
C GLY A 364 -17.84 40.30 21.04
N PHE A 365 -17.78 41.61 21.28
CA PHE A 365 -16.88 42.26 22.25
C PHE A 365 -17.48 42.36 23.67
N SER A 366 -18.51 41.57 23.97
CA SER A 366 -19.12 41.51 25.30
C SER A 366 -18.12 41.12 26.39
N GLY A 367 -17.21 40.17 26.08
CA GLY A 367 -16.15 39.75 27.00
C GLY A 367 -15.12 40.86 27.27
N LEU A 368 -14.80 41.67 26.26
CA LEU A 368 -13.90 42.83 26.42
C LEU A 368 -14.53 43.87 27.33
N LEU A 369 -15.83 44.18 27.14
CA LEU A 369 -16.50 45.25 27.85
C LEU A 369 -16.62 45.00 29.36
N LYS A 370 -16.57 43.74 29.79
CA LYS A 370 -16.52 43.36 31.22
C LYS A 370 -15.30 43.91 31.96
N TYR A 371 -14.16 44.11 31.29
CA TYR A 371 -12.97 44.74 31.89
C TYR A 371 -13.20 46.22 32.24
N TYR A 372 -14.27 46.81 31.72
CA TYR A 372 -14.63 48.21 31.88
C TYR A 372 -15.99 48.40 32.55
N ASN A 373 -16.49 47.39 33.28
CA ASN A 373 -17.81 47.43 33.92
C ASN A 373 -18.94 47.81 32.95
N ASP A 374 -18.91 47.24 31.74
CA ASP A 374 -19.88 47.52 30.67
C ASP A 374 -19.91 48.99 30.21
N SER A 375 -18.79 49.72 30.35
CA SER A 375 -18.63 51.13 29.94
C SER A 375 -17.87 51.27 28.59
N PRO A 376 -18.58 51.54 27.47
CA PRO A 376 -17.96 51.90 26.19
C PRO A 376 -17.01 53.08 26.29
N TYR A 377 -17.37 54.11 27.08
CA TYR A 377 -16.53 55.29 27.26
C TYR A 377 -15.15 54.91 27.81
N SER A 378 -15.11 54.08 28.86
CA SER A 378 -13.85 53.64 29.47
C SER A 378 -13.00 52.80 28.52
N ALA A 379 -13.62 51.96 27.68
CA ALA A 379 -12.93 51.19 26.65
C ALA A 379 -12.33 52.10 25.56
N LEU A 380 -13.09 53.09 25.08
CA LEU A 380 -12.64 54.07 24.07
C LEU A 380 -11.56 55.01 24.61
N LEU A 381 -11.65 55.38 25.89
CA LEU A 381 -10.65 56.21 26.58
C LEU A 381 -9.31 55.45 26.68
N GLU A 382 -9.33 54.17 27.08
CA GLU A 382 -8.11 53.34 27.11
C GLU A 382 -7.52 53.15 25.70
N ALA A 383 -8.37 53.09 24.67
CA ALA A 383 -7.94 53.02 23.28
C ALA A 383 -7.38 54.35 22.73
N GLY A 384 -7.51 55.46 23.47
CA GLY A 384 -7.09 56.80 23.05
C GLY A 384 -7.94 57.40 21.94
N LEU A 385 -9.20 56.96 21.81
CA LEU A 385 -10.13 57.42 20.76
C LEU A 385 -11.06 58.55 21.22
N VAL A 386 -11.12 58.80 22.52
CA VAL A 386 -11.88 59.88 23.16
C VAL A 386 -11.06 60.48 24.31
N SER A 387 -11.49 61.63 24.79
CA SER A 387 -10.89 62.36 25.92
C SER A 387 -11.87 62.48 27.09
N GLU A 388 -11.38 62.97 28.24
CA GLU A 388 -12.24 63.23 29.42
C GLU A 388 -13.38 64.22 29.11
N ALA A 389 -13.17 65.15 28.17
CA ALA A 389 -14.19 66.09 27.73
C ALA A 389 -15.39 65.42 27.04
N ASP A 390 -15.21 64.18 26.54
CA ASP A 390 -16.26 63.44 25.83
C ASP A 390 -17.17 62.64 26.79
N GLU A 391 -16.83 62.55 28.08
CA GLU A 391 -17.53 61.70 29.06
C GLU A 391 -19.00 62.08 29.23
N GLU A 392 -19.29 63.36 29.42
CA GLU A 392 -20.64 63.86 29.66
C GLU A 392 -21.55 63.59 28.44
N TYR A 393 -21.02 63.82 27.23
CA TYR A 393 -21.73 63.51 25.99
C TYR A 393 -22.07 62.01 25.90
N MET A 394 -21.10 61.12 26.14
CA MET A 394 -21.30 59.69 26.03
C MET A 394 -22.23 59.13 27.12
N ARG A 395 -22.14 59.62 28.36
CA ARG A 395 -23.05 59.23 29.45
C ARG A 395 -24.49 59.65 29.14
N SER A 396 -24.72 60.86 28.63
CA SER A 396 -26.06 61.35 28.29
C SER A 396 -26.78 60.45 27.28
N LYS A 397 -26.04 59.87 26.33
CA LYS A 397 -26.56 58.94 25.30
C LYS A 397 -26.91 57.57 25.89
N GLN A 398 -26.12 57.04 26.82
CA GLN A 398 -26.38 55.73 27.41
C GLN A 398 -27.66 55.68 28.26
N HIS A 399 -28.00 56.76 28.97
CA HIS A 399 -29.22 56.84 29.78
C HIS A 399 -30.50 56.86 28.94
N THR A 400 -30.46 57.40 27.72
CA THR A 400 -31.64 57.45 26.84
C THR A 400 -32.11 56.06 26.37
N HIS A 401 -31.27 55.02 26.44
CA HIS A 401 -31.64 53.68 25.98
C HIS A 401 -32.26 52.80 27.08
N LYS A 402 -31.85 52.95 28.35
CA LYS A 402 -32.50 52.26 29.49
C LYS A 402 -33.94 52.74 29.74
N GLY A 403 -34.31 53.94 29.32
CA GLY A 403 -35.66 54.49 29.47
C GLY A 403 -36.71 54.03 28.44
N LYS A 404 -36.32 53.25 27.41
CA LYS A 404 -37.23 52.81 26.33
C LYS A 404 -37.54 51.31 26.29
N GLN A 405 -37.03 50.51 27.22
CA GLN A 405 -37.41 49.08 27.35
C GLN A 405 -38.61 48.85 28.30
N GLY A 406 -39.41 49.89 28.57
CA GLY A 406 -40.53 49.87 29.52
C GLY A 406 -41.91 50.15 28.92
N THR A 407 -42.13 49.92 27.62
CA THR A 407 -43.47 50.01 27.02
C THR A 407 -43.87 48.67 26.39
N GLU A 408 -44.75 47.99 27.13
CA GLU A 408 -45.76 47.02 26.69
C GLU A 408 -45.41 46.12 25.49
N MET A 409 -45.02 44.88 25.79
CA MET A 409 -45.28 43.79 24.86
C MET A 409 -46.80 43.59 24.76
N PRO A 410 -47.41 43.68 23.56
CA PRO A 410 -48.82 43.35 23.40
C PRO A 410 -49.03 41.87 23.76
N SER A 411 -50.04 41.60 24.58
CA SER A 411 -50.44 40.26 24.96
C SER A 411 -50.66 39.38 23.72
N PRO A 412 -50.19 38.13 23.71
CA PRO A 412 -50.42 37.23 22.58
C PRO A 412 -51.93 36.98 22.42
N PRO A 413 -52.44 36.93 21.17
CA PRO A 413 -53.85 36.70 20.94
C PRO A 413 -54.26 35.34 21.47
N SER A 414 -55.29 35.36 22.32
CA SER A 414 -56.05 34.19 22.78
C SER A 414 -56.44 33.34 21.58
N LYS A 415 -55.95 32.11 21.54
CA LYS A 415 -56.43 31.10 20.59
C LYS A 415 -57.85 30.73 21.00
N GLY A 416 -58.82 31.28 20.28
CA GLY A 416 -60.18 30.80 20.28
C GLY A 416 -60.21 29.33 19.89
N SER A 417 -60.85 28.54 20.74
CA SER A 417 -61.39 27.23 20.42
C SER A 417 -62.46 27.38 19.33
N GLU A 418 -62.27 26.71 18.20
CA GLU A 418 -63.38 26.33 17.32
C GLU A 418 -63.31 24.82 17.06
N ASN A 419 -64.52 24.25 17.13
CA ASN A 419 -64.97 22.86 17.10
C ASN A 419 -64.26 21.88 16.16
#